data_AF-A0A8K0IVT2-F1
#
_entry.id   AF-A0A8K0IVT2-F1
#
_cell.length_a   1.000
_cell.length_b   1.000
_cell.length_c   1.000
_cell.angle_alpha   90.00
_cell.angle_beta   90.00
_cell.angle_gamma   90.00
#
_symmetry.space_group_name_H-M   'P 1'
#
loop_
_entity.id
_entity.type
_entity.pdbx_description
1 polymer ?
#
loop_
_entity_poly.entity_id
_entity_poly.type
_entity_poly.pdbx_seq_one_letter_code
_entity_poly.pdbx_strand_id
1 'polypeptide(L)'
;MGFHLLLFLVLCALPGIFSKESEDVTVIVRGSATLAKTDDHFVCATLDWWPPEKCNYDQCPWGQSSILNLDLTHPFLAKAIQAFNPLRVRVGGSLQDQVVYGVPNFGGQCLPIEKMAGGLFGFSKGCLSMARWDELNLLFQKTGAIVTFGLNALNGRHHIRNGVWGGDWNSSNARAFIEYTISKGYPVDSWEFGNELSGRGVAASVSVEQYGKDLVQLKAIIDELYNDSRSKPQLVAPGGFFNQPWYAHLLQLSGSGVLNAMSHHIYNLGAGNDPHITSKITDPQYLSRVADTFRSLQLTIKNHGPWASAWVSEAGGAYNSGSRLVSSTFLNSFWYLDQLGIASKYNTKVYCRQTLIGGNYGLLDTKTFVPNPDYYGALLWNRLMGNGVLSIDLSGSPYLRAYAHCRRRKQAGVSLLLINLSKSTEFTVTVRNDINVNLAEGGGIQRDGPFVHGLKKTVSWVGRRASDESEMREEYHLTAKDGNHLGRTVLLNGTPLELTEDGDIPPLNPVSIASNSPITIAPLSIAFVVFPKFEARACV
;
A
#
# COMPACT_ATOMS: atom_id res chain seq x y z
N MET A 1 -69.17 41.34 25.29
CA MET A 1 -67.99 41.58 24.42
C MET A 1 -66.75 41.42 25.27
N GLY A 2 -66.13 40.24 25.25
CA GLY A 2 -64.85 39.98 25.91
C GLY A 2 -63.84 39.57 24.85
N PHE A 3 -62.79 40.37 24.66
CA PHE A 3 -61.71 40.09 23.72
C PHE A 3 -60.66 39.22 24.41
N HIS A 4 -60.44 38.01 23.91
CA HIS A 4 -59.29 37.18 24.27
C HIS A 4 -58.10 37.58 23.39
N LEU A 5 -57.01 38.03 24.03
CA LEU A 5 -55.72 38.29 23.40
C LEU A 5 -54.95 36.97 23.28
N LEU A 6 -54.77 36.46 22.06
CA LEU A 6 -53.90 35.33 21.76
C LEU A 6 -52.46 35.83 21.56
N LEU A 7 -51.56 35.42 22.45
CA LEU A 7 -50.12 35.71 22.37
C LEU A 7 -49.47 34.67 21.42
N PHE A 8 -49.09 35.09 20.21
CA PHE A 8 -48.27 34.26 19.31
C PHE A 8 -46.79 34.39 19.68
N LEU A 9 -46.20 33.32 20.22
CA LEU A 9 -44.75 33.16 20.37
C LEU A 9 -44.15 32.75 19.02
N VAL A 10 -43.48 33.69 18.35
CA VAL A 10 -42.65 33.43 17.18
C VAL A 10 -41.30 32.90 17.67
N LEU A 11 -41.10 31.59 17.60
CA LEU A 11 -39.78 30.96 17.73
C LEU A 11 -39.00 31.21 16.43
N CYS A 12 -38.17 32.25 16.43
CA CYS A 12 -37.15 32.44 15.39
C CYS A 12 -36.15 31.27 15.45
N ALA A 13 -36.26 30.33 14.52
CA ALA A 13 -35.21 29.37 14.24
C ALA A 13 -34.04 30.12 13.58
N LEU A 14 -33.04 30.48 14.38
CA LEU A 14 -31.73 30.87 13.85
C LEU A 14 -31.13 29.64 13.13
N PRO A 15 -30.65 29.75 11.88
CA PRO A 15 -29.84 28.69 11.30
C PRO A 15 -28.58 28.60 12.17
N GLY A 16 -28.38 27.44 12.80
CA GLY A 16 -27.13 27.16 13.48
C GLY A 16 -26.00 27.30 12.48
N ILE A 17 -25.25 28.40 12.57
CA ILE A 17 -23.94 28.51 11.94
C ILE A 17 -23.10 27.47 12.68
N PHE A 18 -22.98 26.27 12.12
CA PHE A 18 -21.96 25.32 12.55
C PHE A 18 -20.62 26.03 12.35
N SER A 19 -20.07 26.58 13.43
CA SER A 19 -18.70 27.05 13.45
C SER A 19 -17.83 25.88 13.03
N LYS A 20 -17.18 25.97 11.86
CA LYS A 20 -16.14 25.01 11.49
C LYS A 20 -15.05 25.13 12.56
N GLU A 21 -14.86 24.09 13.35
CA GLU A 21 -13.75 24.02 14.27
C GLU A 21 -12.47 23.92 13.45
N SER A 22 -11.56 24.89 13.64
CA SER A 22 -10.24 24.90 13.02
C SER A 22 -9.20 24.69 14.12
N GLU A 23 -8.33 23.70 13.93
CA GLU A 23 -7.23 23.41 14.85
C GLU A 23 -5.89 23.65 14.17
N ASP A 24 -5.01 24.40 14.85
CA ASP A 24 -3.65 24.64 14.39
C ASP A 24 -2.74 23.48 14.78
N VAL A 25 -1.99 22.94 13.80
CA VAL A 25 -1.07 21.82 13.99
C VAL A 25 0.30 22.16 13.41
N THR A 26 1.36 21.85 14.14
CA THR A 26 2.74 21.93 13.64
C THR A 26 3.28 20.52 13.35
N VAL A 27 3.80 20.34 12.13
CA VAL A 27 4.57 19.17 11.72
C VAL A 27 6.05 19.56 11.70
N ILE A 28 6.86 18.96 12.56
CA ILE A 28 8.31 19.12 12.53
C ILE A 28 8.89 17.94 11.77
N VAL A 29 9.49 18.21 10.60
CA VAL A 29 10.19 17.19 9.80
C VAL A 29 11.64 17.13 10.24
N ARG A 30 12.12 15.95 10.60
CA ARG A 30 13.51 15.72 10.98
C ARG A 30 14.35 15.38 9.75
N GLY A 31 15.05 16.38 9.22
CA GLY A 31 15.75 16.29 7.94
C GLY A 31 17.18 15.75 8.02
N SER A 32 17.69 15.45 9.21
CA SER A 32 19.10 15.10 9.45
C SER A 32 19.50 13.70 8.96
N ALA A 33 18.61 12.71 9.09
CA ALA A 33 18.84 11.33 8.67
C ALA A 33 17.52 10.65 8.25
N THR A 34 17.61 9.63 7.40
CA THR A 34 16.44 8.79 7.08
C THR A 34 16.13 7.85 8.25
N LEU A 35 14.87 7.80 8.67
CA LEU A 35 14.34 6.83 9.64
C LEU A 35 14.39 5.39 9.09
N ALA A 36 14.01 5.25 7.82
CA ALA A 36 13.92 3.98 7.11
C ALA A 36 14.09 4.22 5.61
N LYS A 37 14.16 3.13 4.84
CA LYS A 37 14.22 3.19 3.38
C LYS A 37 13.23 2.22 2.75
N THR A 38 12.38 2.63 1.83
CA THR A 38 11.52 1.72 1.05
C THR A 38 12.23 1.28 -0.24
N ASP A 39 11.65 0.34 -0.99
CA ASP A 39 12.06 0.10 -2.37
C ASP A 39 11.69 1.30 -3.26
N ASP A 40 12.35 1.44 -4.41
CA ASP A 40 11.95 2.42 -5.41
C ASP A 40 10.55 2.11 -5.98
N HIS A 41 10.14 0.86 -5.99
CA HIS A 41 8.83 0.38 -6.42
C HIS A 41 8.01 -0.10 -5.22
N PHE A 42 8.00 0.73 -4.16
CA PHE A 42 7.30 0.44 -2.90
C PHE A 42 5.82 0.12 -3.11
N VAL A 43 5.14 0.89 -3.96
CA VAL A 43 3.74 0.63 -4.31
C VAL A 43 3.67 -0.54 -5.29
N CYS A 44 2.91 -1.55 -4.91
CA CYS A 44 2.69 -2.77 -5.66
C CYS A 44 1.19 -3.08 -5.72
N ALA A 45 0.77 -3.89 -6.69
CA ALA A 45 -0.58 -4.44 -6.76
C ALA A 45 -0.54 -5.94 -7.05
N THR A 46 -1.58 -6.68 -6.68
CA THR A 46 -1.66 -8.11 -6.96
C THR A 46 -2.59 -8.44 -8.13
N LEU A 47 -2.37 -9.59 -8.76
CA LEU A 47 -3.33 -10.25 -9.64
C LEU A 47 -3.63 -11.64 -9.07
N ASP A 48 -4.91 -11.99 -8.97
CA ASP A 48 -5.38 -13.18 -8.24
C ASP A 48 -5.85 -14.31 -9.18
N TRP A 49 -6.01 -15.50 -8.64
CA TRP A 49 -6.50 -16.71 -9.28
C TRP A 49 -8.02 -16.89 -9.19
N TRP A 50 -8.72 -16.18 -8.30
CA TRP A 50 -10.15 -16.40 -8.05
C TRP A 50 -11.02 -16.37 -9.30
N PRO A 51 -11.77 -17.46 -9.59
CA PRO A 51 -12.65 -17.51 -10.75
C PRO A 51 -13.97 -16.75 -10.49
N PRO A 52 -14.81 -16.52 -11.53
CA PRO A 52 -16.06 -15.77 -11.40
C PRO A 52 -17.01 -16.34 -10.32
N GLU A 53 -16.93 -17.64 -10.06
CA GLU A 53 -17.75 -18.35 -9.09
C GLU A 53 -17.33 -18.08 -7.65
N LYS A 54 -16.22 -17.38 -7.41
CA LYS A 54 -15.80 -16.99 -6.06
C LYS A 54 -16.77 -15.97 -5.47
N CYS A 55 -17.57 -16.45 -4.52
CA CYS A 55 -18.56 -15.63 -3.84
C CYS A 55 -18.30 -15.55 -2.34
N ASN A 56 -18.65 -14.42 -1.74
CA ASN A 56 -18.76 -14.23 -0.29
C ASN A 56 -20.00 -13.36 -0.06
N TYR A 57 -20.78 -13.63 0.99
CA TYR A 57 -21.88 -12.72 1.39
C TYR A 57 -22.85 -12.41 0.24
N ASP A 58 -23.27 -13.45 -0.49
CA ASP A 58 -24.22 -13.38 -1.61
C ASP A 58 -23.81 -12.46 -2.79
N GLN A 59 -22.50 -12.27 -2.96
CA GLN A 59 -21.92 -11.56 -4.11
C GLN A 59 -20.69 -12.29 -4.63
N CYS A 60 -20.43 -12.15 -5.93
CA CYS A 60 -19.28 -12.75 -6.61
C CYS A 60 -18.49 -11.63 -7.33
N PRO A 61 -17.70 -10.81 -6.59
CA PRO A 61 -17.13 -9.56 -7.08
C PRO A 61 -15.90 -9.75 -7.98
N TRP A 62 -15.54 -11.00 -8.30
CA TRP A 62 -14.35 -11.32 -9.09
C TRP A 62 -14.61 -11.27 -10.59
N GLY A 63 -15.77 -11.69 -11.10
CA GLY A 63 -16.02 -11.70 -12.54
C GLY A 63 -14.88 -12.35 -13.33
N GLN A 64 -14.54 -11.82 -14.50
CA GLN A 64 -13.41 -12.28 -15.33
C GLN A 64 -12.10 -11.56 -14.97
N SER A 65 -11.76 -11.45 -13.67
CA SER A 65 -10.51 -10.78 -13.23
C SER A 65 -9.41 -11.73 -12.78
N SER A 66 -9.64 -13.04 -12.87
CA SER A 66 -8.61 -14.05 -12.59
C SER A 66 -7.48 -13.91 -13.60
N ILE A 67 -6.25 -14.22 -13.19
CA ILE A 67 -5.13 -14.30 -14.12
C ILE A 67 -5.38 -15.28 -15.27
N LEU A 68 -6.30 -16.24 -15.10
CA LEU A 68 -6.67 -17.21 -16.13
C LEU A 68 -7.60 -16.65 -17.21
N ASN A 69 -8.37 -15.60 -16.94
CA ASN A 69 -9.44 -15.13 -17.83
C ASN A 69 -9.55 -13.60 -17.98
N LEU A 70 -8.74 -12.83 -17.26
CA LEU A 70 -8.64 -11.37 -17.40
C LEU A 70 -8.40 -10.97 -18.85
N ASP A 71 -9.16 -10.00 -19.35
CA ASP A 71 -8.89 -9.39 -20.66
C ASP A 71 -7.60 -8.56 -20.59
N LEU A 72 -6.49 -9.15 -21.03
CA LEU A 72 -5.17 -8.53 -21.05
C LEU A 72 -5.01 -7.55 -22.23
N THR A 73 -5.97 -7.53 -23.16
CA THR A 73 -5.95 -6.65 -24.33
C THR A 73 -6.66 -5.32 -24.05
N HIS A 74 -7.43 -5.23 -22.96
CA HIS A 74 -8.16 -4.03 -22.59
C HIS A 74 -7.20 -2.83 -22.43
N PRO A 75 -7.40 -1.71 -23.17
CA PRO A 75 -6.44 -0.61 -23.20
C PRO A 75 -6.25 0.04 -21.83
N PHE A 76 -7.31 0.13 -21.02
CA PHE A 76 -7.23 0.77 -19.70
C PHE A 76 -6.37 -0.03 -18.72
N LEU A 77 -6.28 -1.36 -18.85
CA LEU A 77 -5.40 -2.17 -17.99
C LEU A 77 -3.93 -1.79 -18.23
N ALA A 78 -3.52 -1.75 -19.50
CA ALA A 78 -2.16 -1.41 -19.86
C ALA A 78 -1.80 0.03 -19.46
N LYS A 79 -2.69 1.00 -19.75
CA LYS A 79 -2.52 2.41 -19.38
C LYS A 79 -2.43 2.58 -17.85
N ALA A 80 -3.25 1.86 -17.10
CA ALA A 80 -3.25 1.91 -15.64
C ALA A 80 -1.93 1.40 -15.02
N ILE A 81 -1.34 0.33 -15.57
CA ILE A 81 -0.04 -0.20 -15.12
C ILE A 81 1.08 0.77 -15.51
N GLN A 82 1.09 1.25 -16.77
CA GLN A 82 2.12 2.14 -17.31
C GLN A 82 2.22 3.46 -16.56
N ALA A 83 1.13 3.98 -16.02
CA ALA A 83 1.12 5.27 -15.32
C ALA A 83 2.04 5.32 -14.08
N PHE A 84 2.38 4.17 -13.48
CA PHE A 84 3.32 4.07 -12.37
C PHE A 84 4.78 4.11 -12.81
N ASN A 85 5.09 3.53 -13.98
CA ASN A 85 6.41 3.54 -14.61
C ASN A 85 7.62 3.31 -13.65
N PRO A 86 7.86 2.07 -13.20
CA PRO A 86 7.04 0.87 -13.37
C PRO A 86 6.16 0.55 -12.14
N LEU A 87 5.12 -0.28 -12.31
CA LEU A 87 4.36 -0.91 -11.21
C LEU A 87 4.90 -2.32 -10.94
N ARG A 88 5.10 -2.67 -9.66
CA ARG A 88 5.29 -4.07 -9.27
C ARG A 88 3.95 -4.80 -9.22
N VAL A 89 3.87 -5.95 -9.88
CA VAL A 89 2.69 -6.81 -9.96
C VAL A 89 3.01 -8.17 -9.35
N ARG A 90 2.33 -8.52 -8.26
CA ARG A 90 2.42 -9.84 -7.61
C ARG A 90 1.31 -10.75 -8.10
N VAL A 91 1.64 -11.78 -8.88
CA VAL A 91 0.73 -12.82 -9.33
C VAL A 91 0.68 -13.91 -8.26
N GLY A 92 -0.45 -14.08 -7.58
CA GLY A 92 -0.55 -15.00 -6.45
C GLY A 92 -1.94 -15.06 -5.86
N GLY A 93 -2.06 -15.43 -4.59
CA GLY A 93 -3.33 -15.52 -3.86
C GLY A 93 -3.68 -16.95 -3.50
N SER A 94 -4.82 -17.14 -2.83
CA SER A 94 -5.14 -18.39 -2.12
C SER A 94 -5.11 -19.64 -3.00
N LEU A 95 -5.51 -19.54 -4.28
CA LEU A 95 -5.55 -20.72 -5.15
C LEU A 95 -4.21 -21.06 -5.81
N GLN A 96 -3.14 -20.28 -5.61
CA GLN A 96 -1.85 -20.59 -6.23
C GLN A 96 -1.32 -21.97 -5.79
N ASP A 97 -1.60 -22.38 -4.55
CA ASP A 97 -1.15 -23.66 -3.97
C ASP A 97 -1.95 -24.88 -4.46
N GLN A 98 -2.88 -24.68 -5.39
CA GLN A 98 -3.59 -25.76 -6.10
C GLN A 98 -3.45 -25.66 -7.62
N VAL A 99 -2.56 -24.78 -8.11
CA VAL A 99 -2.26 -24.62 -9.53
C VAL A 99 -1.08 -25.49 -9.94
N VAL A 100 -1.24 -26.19 -11.05
CA VAL A 100 -0.14 -26.85 -11.77
C VAL A 100 0.20 -26.06 -13.04
N TYR A 101 1.45 -26.10 -13.45
CA TYR A 101 1.92 -25.38 -14.64
C TYR A 101 1.92 -26.33 -15.84
N GLY A 102 1.17 -25.99 -16.89
CA GLY A 102 0.97 -26.81 -18.10
C GLY A 102 2.14 -26.75 -19.08
N VAL A 103 3.36 -26.96 -18.58
CA VAL A 103 4.60 -27.01 -19.38
C VAL A 103 4.60 -28.24 -20.32
N PRO A 104 5.40 -28.28 -21.41
CA PRO A 104 5.34 -29.37 -22.40
C PRO A 104 5.50 -30.79 -21.84
N ASN A 105 6.24 -30.96 -20.74
CA ASN A 105 6.44 -32.25 -20.07
C ASN A 105 5.37 -32.56 -19.00
N PHE A 106 4.32 -31.73 -18.91
CA PHE A 106 3.18 -31.95 -18.02
C PHE A 106 2.29 -33.06 -18.59
N GLY A 107 2.43 -34.28 -18.05
CA GLY A 107 1.69 -35.47 -18.50
C GLY A 107 0.18 -35.47 -18.21
N GLY A 108 -0.42 -34.33 -17.88
CA GLY A 108 -1.84 -34.18 -17.53
C GLY A 108 -2.59 -33.17 -18.41
N GLN A 109 -3.91 -33.14 -18.30
CA GLN A 109 -4.73 -32.11 -18.95
C GLN A 109 -4.66 -30.80 -18.17
N CYS A 110 -4.51 -29.67 -18.88
CA CYS A 110 -4.52 -28.36 -18.27
C CYS A 110 -5.97 -27.89 -18.07
N LEU A 111 -6.52 -28.19 -16.89
CA LEU A 111 -7.92 -27.94 -16.56
C LEU A 111 -8.11 -26.58 -15.85
N PRO A 112 -9.25 -25.89 -16.05
CA PRO A 112 -9.57 -24.67 -15.32
C PRO A 112 -9.81 -24.94 -13.82
N ILE A 113 -9.82 -23.87 -13.04
CA ILE A 113 -10.27 -23.91 -11.64
C ILE A 113 -11.80 -23.87 -11.63
N GLU A 114 -12.42 -24.84 -10.98
CA GLU A 114 -13.88 -24.93 -10.86
C GLU A 114 -14.30 -25.09 -9.40
N LYS A 115 -15.57 -24.76 -9.09
CA LYS A 115 -16.14 -25.05 -7.78
C LYS A 115 -16.15 -26.56 -7.53
N MET A 116 -15.62 -26.98 -6.40
CA MET A 116 -15.56 -28.39 -6.02
C MET A 116 -15.75 -28.54 -4.52
N ALA A 117 -16.83 -29.22 -4.12
CA ALA A 117 -17.08 -29.53 -2.72
C ALA A 117 -15.92 -30.37 -2.15
N GLY A 118 -15.42 -30.00 -0.97
CA GLY A 118 -14.27 -30.66 -0.34
C GLY A 118 -12.90 -30.28 -0.93
N GLY A 119 -12.86 -29.51 -2.02
CA GLY A 119 -11.63 -28.91 -2.53
C GLY A 119 -11.07 -27.85 -1.58
N LEU A 120 -9.77 -27.54 -1.68
CA LEU A 120 -9.17 -26.46 -0.89
C LEU A 120 -9.83 -25.13 -1.28
N PHE A 121 -10.25 -24.36 -0.27
CA PHE A 121 -11.12 -23.18 -0.43
C PHE A 121 -12.46 -23.42 -1.17
N GLY A 122 -12.88 -24.68 -1.36
CA GLY A 122 -14.09 -25.04 -2.13
C GLY A 122 -13.87 -25.08 -3.65
N PHE A 123 -12.62 -25.18 -4.11
CA PHE A 123 -12.27 -25.20 -5.53
C PHE A 123 -11.38 -26.38 -5.89
N SER A 124 -11.44 -26.81 -7.15
CA SER A 124 -10.58 -27.84 -7.71
C SER A 124 -9.14 -27.35 -7.86
N LYS A 125 -8.21 -28.30 -8.05
CA LYS A 125 -6.93 -27.95 -8.67
C LYS A 125 -7.20 -27.30 -10.03
N GLY A 126 -6.33 -26.39 -10.43
CA GLY A 126 -6.37 -25.77 -11.75
C GLY A 126 -5.01 -25.76 -12.42
N CYS A 127 -4.96 -25.25 -13.63
CA CYS A 127 -3.75 -25.20 -14.42
C CYS A 127 -3.53 -23.83 -15.06
N LEU A 128 -2.29 -23.35 -15.01
CA LEU A 128 -1.83 -22.23 -15.83
C LEU A 128 -1.22 -22.79 -17.12
N SER A 129 -1.89 -22.55 -18.25
CA SER A 129 -1.33 -22.91 -19.56
C SER A 129 -0.17 -22.00 -19.92
N MET A 130 0.81 -22.52 -20.67
CA MET A 130 1.95 -21.70 -21.10
C MET A 130 1.54 -20.62 -22.10
N ALA A 131 0.51 -20.86 -22.92
CA ALA A 131 -0.07 -19.82 -23.76
C ALA A 131 -0.60 -18.63 -22.93
N ARG A 132 -1.29 -18.91 -21.81
CA ARG A 132 -1.78 -17.86 -20.93
C ARG A 132 -0.64 -17.14 -20.20
N TRP A 133 0.41 -17.88 -19.82
CA TRP A 133 1.60 -17.29 -19.24
C TRP A 133 2.34 -16.37 -20.24
N ASP A 134 2.38 -16.75 -21.51
CA ASP A 134 2.90 -15.91 -22.60
C ASP A 134 2.12 -14.60 -22.72
N GLU A 135 0.78 -14.66 -22.75
CA GLU A 135 -0.08 -13.46 -22.81
C GLU A 135 0.15 -12.50 -21.63
N LEU A 136 0.28 -13.05 -20.42
CA LEU A 136 0.58 -12.25 -19.21
C LEU A 136 1.94 -11.54 -19.34
N ASN A 137 2.97 -12.25 -19.80
CA ASN A 137 4.30 -11.65 -19.97
C ASN A 137 4.35 -10.62 -21.09
N LEU A 138 3.58 -10.80 -22.17
CA LEU A 138 3.44 -9.78 -23.20
C LEU A 138 2.86 -8.48 -22.63
N LEU A 139 1.86 -8.56 -21.74
CA LEU A 139 1.34 -7.39 -21.01
C LEU A 139 2.42 -6.80 -20.11
N PHE A 140 3.11 -7.61 -19.31
CA PHE A 140 4.13 -7.11 -18.37
C PHE A 140 5.29 -6.42 -19.09
N GLN A 141 5.80 -7.00 -20.17
CA GLN A 141 6.84 -6.38 -21.00
C GLN A 141 6.35 -5.09 -21.67
N LYS A 142 5.14 -5.09 -22.24
CA LYS A 142 4.54 -3.89 -22.86
C LYS A 142 4.37 -2.73 -21.87
N THR A 143 4.09 -3.05 -20.61
CA THR A 143 3.83 -2.06 -19.56
C THR A 143 5.05 -1.70 -18.72
N GLY A 144 6.14 -2.47 -18.85
CA GLY A 144 7.34 -2.36 -18.01
C GLY A 144 7.11 -2.85 -16.58
N ALA A 145 6.07 -3.65 -16.32
CA ALA A 145 5.76 -4.13 -14.97
C ALA A 145 6.89 -4.99 -14.38
N ILE A 146 7.12 -4.84 -13.07
CA ILE A 146 8.05 -5.67 -12.31
C ILE A 146 7.27 -6.86 -11.75
N VAL A 147 7.64 -8.08 -12.14
CA VAL A 147 6.85 -9.28 -11.83
C VAL A 147 7.37 -9.99 -10.59
N THR A 148 6.48 -10.20 -9.62
CA THR A 148 6.62 -11.20 -8.55
C THR A 148 5.63 -12.33 -8.82
N PHE A 149 6.06 -13.59 -8.83
CA PHE A 149 5.17 -14.73 -9.09
C PHE A 149 5.17 -15.74 -7.94
N GLY A 150 3.98 -16.09 -7.45
CA GLY A 150 3.76 -17.06 -6.39
C GLY A 150 3.73 -18.51 -6.89
N LEU A 151 4.67 -19.32 -6.40
CA LEU A 151 4.81 -20.73 -6.70
C LEU A 151 3.92 -21.59 -5.80
N ASN A 152 3.41 -22.70 -6.35
CA ASN A 152 2.65 -23.69 -5.61
C ASN A 152 3.56 -24.46 -4.62
N ALA A 153 3.38 -24.20 -3.33
CA ALA A 153 4.14 -24.83 -2.25
C ALA A 153 3.47 -26.09 -1.67
N LEU A 154 2.26 -26.47 -2.11
CA LEU A 154 1.58 -27.71 -1.71
C LEU A 154 1.72 -28.85 -2.74
N ASN A 155 2.33 -28.62 -3.90
CA ASN A 155 2.52 -29.66 -4.90
C ASN A 155 3.31 -30.87 -4.33
N GLY A 156 2.77 -32.08 -4.50
CA GLY A 156 3.34 -33.33 -3.97
C GLY A 156 3.02 -33.64 -2.51
N ARG A 157 2.46 -32.69 -1.76
CA ARG A 157 2.10 -32.90 -0.35
C ARG A 157 0.75 -33.61 -0.20
N HIS A 158 0.53 -34.14 0.99
CA HIS A 158 -0.73 -34.76 1.38
C HIS A 158 -1.30 -34.11 2.64
N HIS A 159 -2.63 -34.15 2.75
CA HIS A 159 -3.33 -33.69 3.95
C HIS A 159 -3.09 -34.67 5.10
N ILE A 160 -2.72 -34.14 6.26
CA ILE A 160 -2.52 -34.93 7.49
C ILE A 160 -3.78 -34.84 8.36
N ARG A 161 -4.15 -33.62 8.77
CA ARG A 161 -5.32 -33.33 9.62
C ARG A 161 -5.61 -31.83 9.68
N ASN A 162 -6.86 -31.43 9.82
CA ASN A 162 -7.26 -30.03 10.14
C ASN A 162 -6.54 -28.95 9.32
N GLY A 163 -6.37 -29.16 8.00
CA GLY A 163 -5.69 -28.20 7.12
C GLY A 163 -4.16 -28.21 7.22
N VAL A 164 -3.56 -29.11 8.02
CA VAL A 164 -2.11 -29.33 8.05
C VAL A 164 -1.72 -30.26 6.91
N TRP A 165 -0.73 -29.84 6.13
CA TRP A 165 -0.15 -30.59 5.02
C TRP A 165 1.27 -30.99 5.36
N GLY A 166 1.67 -32.19 4.92
CA GLY A 166 3.04 -32.67 5.06
C GLY A 166 3.48 -33.54 3.90
N GLY A 167 4.67 -34.11 4.05
CA GLY A 167 5.44 -34.66 2.94
C GLY A 167 6.29 -33.60 2.24
N ASP A 168 7.27 -34.09 1.49
CA ASP A 168 8.22 -33.26 0.77
C ASP A 168 7.55 -32.53 -0.39
N TRP A 169 8.02 -31.31 -0.67
CA TRP A 169 7.55 -30.56 -1.82
C TRP A 169 8.09 -31.18 -3.11
N ASN A 170 7.18 -31.51 -4.04
CA ASN A 170 7.59 -31.93 -5.38
C ASN A 170 7.87 -30.71 -6.25
N SER A 171 9.15 -30.35 -6.34
CA SER A 171 9.64 -29.18 -7.06
C SER A 171 9.64 -29.32 -8.59
N SER A 172 9.42 -30.52 -9.13
CA SER A 172 9.59 -30.81 -10.57
C SER A 172 8.74 -29.91 -11.48
N ASN A 173 7.48 -29.65 -11.10
CA ASN A 173 6.59 -28.80 -11.89
C ASN A 173 6.98 -27.32 -11.83
N ALA A 174 7.39 -26.82 -10.65
CA ALA A 174 7.88 -25.46 -10.48
C ALA A 174 9.21 -25.24 -11.21
N ARG A 175 10.14 -26.21 -11.13
CA ARG A 175 11.40 -26.19 -11.87
C ARG A 175 11.16 -26.04 -13.37
N ALA A 176 10.32 -26.92 -13.95
CA ALA A 176 10.00 -26.87 -15.38
C ALA A 176 9.31 -25.56 -15.80
N PHE A 177 8.49 -24.97 -14.91
CA PHE A 177 7.87 -23.67 -15.15
C PHE A 177 8.89 -22.51 -15.15
N ILE A 178 9.85 -22.53 -14.22
CA ILE A 178 10.95 -21.57 -14.20
C ILE A 178 11.82 -21.72 -15.45
N GLU A 179 12.17 -22.95 -15.84
CA GLU A 179 12.92 -23.26 -17.07
C GLU A 179 12.20 -22.72 -18.31
N TYR A 180 10.89 -22.94 -18.42
CA TYR A 180 10.08 -22.38 -19.51
C TYR A 180 10.16 -20.86 -19.52
N THR A 181 9.96 -20.21 -18.37
CA THR A 181 9.99 -18.75 -18.22
C THR A 181 11.34 -18.16 -18.65
N ILE A 182 12.45 -18.80 -18.25
CA ILE A 182 13.80 -18.41 -18.66
C ILE A 182 14.00 -18.61 -20.16
N SER A 183 13.56 -19.74 -20.72
CA SER A 183 13.72 -20.05 -22.15
C SER A 183 13.01 -19.05 -23.07
N LYS A 184 11.95 -18.40 -22.57
CA LYS A 184 11.20 -17.37 -23.27
C LYS A 184 11.78 -15.97 -23.08
N GLY A 185 12.78 -15.82 -22.22
CA GLY A 185 13.38 -14.54 -21.88
C GLY A 185 12.45 -13.63 -21.07
N TYR A 186 11.48 -14.20 -20.35
CA TYR A 186 10.54 -13.41 -19.57
C TYR A 186 11.18 -12.96 -18.25
N PRO A 187 11.15 -11.65 -17.95
CA PRO A 187 11.72 -11.14 -16.71
C PRO A 187 10.81 -11.46 -15.53
N VAL A 188 11.35 -12.14 -14.53
CA VAL A 188 10.75 -12.27 -13.20
C VAL A 188 11.72 -11.69 -12.19
N ASP A 189 11.27 -10.70 -11.42
CA ASP A 189 12.08 -10.03 -10.41
C ASP A 189 12.14 -10.86 -9.13
N SER A 190 11.05 -11.54 -8.79
CA SER A 190 10.97 -12.38 -7.59
C SER A 190 10.04 -13.57 -7.73
N TRP A 191 10.44 -14.68 -7.10
CA TRP A 191 9.60 -15.85 -6.87
C TRP A 191 9.15 -15.84 -5.41
N GLU A 192 7.84 -15.92 -5.18
CA GLU A 192 7.26 -16.10 -3.85
C GLU A 192 6.88 -17.57 -3.63
N PHE A 193 7.12 -18.14 -2.46
CA PHE A 193 6.85 -19.58 -2.21
C PHE A 193 5.58 -19.80 -1.37
N GLY A 194 4.49 -20.22 -2.01
CA GLY A 194 3.24 -20.51 -1.30
C GLY A 194 2.48 -19.28 -0.80
N ASN A 195 1.23 -19.49 -0.41
CA ASN A 195 0.32 -18.44 0.05
C ASN A 195 -0.38 -18.87 1.34
N GLU A 196 -0.16 -18.12 2.40
CA GLU A 196 -0.85 -18.25 3.70
C GLU A 196 -0.69 -19.63 4.35
N LEU A 197 0.47 -20.27 4.14
CA LEU A 197 0.82 -21.57 4.72
C LEU A 197 1.52 -21.47 6.09
N SER A 198 1.92 -20.25 6.49
CA SER A 198 2.66 -20.01 7.74
C SER A 198 1.78 -20.07 8.99
N GLY A 199 2.36 -20.49 10.11
CA GLY A 199 1.67 -20.53 11.40
C GLY A 199 0.51 -21.51 11.40
N ARG A 200 -0.71 -21.02 11.67
CA ARG A 200 -1.93 -21.84 11.61
C ARG A 200 -2.52 -21.96 10.19
N GLY A 201 -2.02 -21.17 9.25
CA GLY A 201 -2.57 -21.03 7.91
C GLY A 201 -4.01 -20.48 7.88
N VAL A 202 -4.57 -20.38 6.67
CA VAL A 202 -5.98 -20.02 6.46
C VAL A 202 -6.81 -21.27 6.15
N ALA A 203 -6.53 -21.95 5.03
CA ALA A 203 -7.11 -23.26 4.72
C ALA A 203 -6.08 -24.39 4.71
N ALA A 204 -4.80 -24.05 4.54
CA ALA A 204 -3.68 -24.97 4.55
C ALA A 204 -2.54 -24.41 5.40
N SER A 205 -1.78 -25.28 6.05
CA SER A 205 -0.55 -24.92 6.77
C SER A 205 0.52 -25.99 6.56
N VAL A 206 1.79 -25.56 6.59
CA VAL A 206 2.97 -26.44 6.53
C VAL A 206 3.85 -26.12 7.75
N SER A 207 4.44 -27.14 8.36
CA SER A 207 5.35 -26.91 9.49
C SER A 207 6.56 -26.08 9.04
N VAL A 208 7.08 -25.25 9.94
CA VAL A 208 8.20 -24.36 9.61
C VAL A 208 9.47 -25.15 9.26
N GLU A 209 9.66 -26.32 9.86
CA GLU A 209 10.79 -27.23 9.58
C GLU A 209 10.75 -27.75 8.15
N GLN A 210 9.59 -28.22 7.70
CA GLN A 210 9.45 -28.70 6.33
C GLN A 210 9.52 -27.52 5.34
N TYR A 211 8.78 -26.44 5.61
CA TYR A 211 8.75 -25.26 4.76
C TYR A 211 10.14 -24.63 4.58
N GLY A 212 10.95 -24.57 5.66
CA GLY A 212 12.34 -24.09 5.60
C GLY A 212 13.25 -24.96 4.74
N LYS A 213 13.14 -26.30 4.83
CA LYS A 213 13.88 -27.23 3.95
C LYS A 213 13.52 -27.03 2.48
N ASP A 214 12.23 -26.89 2.20
CA ASP A 214 11.74 -26.73 0.83
C ASP A 214 12.17 -25.37 0.24
N LEU A 215 12.28 -24.32 1.05
CA LEU A 215 12.85 -23.04 0.61
C LEU A 215 14.33 -23.14 0.25
N VAL A 216 15.14 -23.89 1.01
CA VAL A 216 16.54 -24.14 0.67
C VAL A 216 16.64 -24.87 -0.67
N GLN A 217 15.77 -25.86 -0.89
CA GLN A 217 15.67 -26.57 -2.17
C GLN A 217 15.30 -25.62 -3.32
N LEU A 218 14.27 -24.77 -3.14
CA LEU A 218 13.87 -23.78 -4.15
C LEU A 218 15.00 -22.79 -4.44
N LYS A 219 15.73 -22.33 -3.42
CA LYS A 219 16.89 -21.45 -3.63
C LYS A 219 17.97 -22.13 -4.48
N ALA A 220 18.29 -23.39 -4.22
CA ALA A 220 19.25 -24.15 -5.02
C ALA A 220 18.80 -24.26 -6.50
N ILE A 221 17.51 -24.52 -6.74
CA ILE A 221 16.94 -24.55 -8.10
C ILE A 221 17.07 -23.19 -8.78
N ILE A 222 16.74 -22.09 -8.08
CA ILE A 222 16.87 -20.74 -8.63
C ILE A 222 18.34 -20.44 -8.96
N ASP A 223 19.28 -20.80 -8.08
CA ASP A 223 20.70 -20.54 -8.31
C ASP A 223 21.27 -21.32 -9.49
N GLU A 224 20.84 -22.57 -9.66
CA GLU A 224 21.17 -23.43 -10.80
C GLU A 224 20.62 -22.85 -12.10
N LEU A 225 19.30 -22.63 -12.17
CA LEU A 225 18.62 -22.25 -13.42
C LEU A 225 18.99 -20.86 -13.90
N TYR A 226 19.26 -19.92 -12.99
CA TYR A 226 19.66 -18.55 -13.32
C TYR A 226 21.19 -18.35 -13.31
N ASN A 227 22.00 -19.41 -13.34
CA ASN A 227 23.46 -19.28 -13.29
C ASN A 227 24.03 -18.39 -14.42
N ASP A 228 23.50 -18.55 -15.63
CA ASP A 228 23.94 -17.81 -16.82
C ASP A 228 23.08 -16.55 -17.09
N SER A 229 22.15 -16.23 -16.17
CA SER A 229 21.28 -15.06 -16.29
C SER A 229 21.99 -13.79 -15.82
N ARG A 230 21.70 -12.67 -16.49
CA ARG A 230 22.27 -11.36 -16.13
C ARG A 230 21.86 -10.88 -14.73
N SER A 231 20.68 -11.28 -14.29
CA SER A 231 20.12 -10.96 -12.98
C SER A 231 19.44 -12.20 -12.41
N LYS A 232 19.65 -12.45 -11.12
CA LYS A 232 18.97 -13.53 -10.40
C LYS A 232 17.74 -12.97 -9.68
N PRO A 233 16.57 -13.63 -9.77
CA PRO A 233 15.37 -13.22 -9.06
C PRO A 233 15.54 -13.36 -7.55
N GLN A 234 14.85 -12.51 -6.80
CA GLN A 234 14.77 -12.62 -5.34
C GLN A 234 13.83 -13.75 -4.93
N LEU A 235 14.13 -14.40 -3.81
CA LEU A 235 13.23 -15.36 -3.15
C LEU A 235 12.49 -14.68 -1.99
N VAL A 236 11.16 -14.73 -2.06
CA VAL A 236 10.21 -14.09 -1.14
C VAL A 236 9.35 -15.15 -0.46
N ALA A 237 9.12 -15.03 0.84
CA ALA A 237 8.28 -15.94 1.61
C ALA A 237 8.01 -15.38 3.02
N PRO A 238 7.01 -15.87 3.77
CA PRO A 238 6.10 -16.96 3.41
C PRO A 238 4.76 -16.54 2.78
N GLY A 239 4.52 -15.24 2.57
CA GLY A 239 3.25 -14.76 2.01
C GLY A 239 2.05 -15.14 2.87
N GLY A 240 2.15 -14.98 4.19
CA GLY A 240 1.08 -15.34 5.14
C GLY A 240 0.89 -14.32 6.26
N PHE A 241 0.00 -14.59 7.20
CA PHE A 241 -0.15 -13.70 8.36
C PHE A 241 1.06 -13.82 9.31
N PHE A 242 1.52 -12.69 9.82
CA PHE A 242 2.71 -12.67 10.68
C PHE A 242 2.48 -13.46 11.98
N ASN A 243 3.34 -14.45 12.21
CA ASN A 243 3.43 -15.20 13.45
C ASN A 243 4.89 -15.20 13.91
N GLN A 244 5.20 -14.44 14.96
CA GLN A 244 6.58 -14.17 15.35
C GLN A 244 7.43 -15.45 15.57
N PRO A 245 6.98 -16.47 16.34
CA PRO A 245 7.77 -17.70 16.50
C PRO A 245 8.03 -18.44 15.19
N TRP A 246 7.00 -18.57 14.35
CA TRP A 246 7.13 -19.26 13.05
C TRP A 246 8.09 -18.49 12.13
N TYR A 247 7.99 -17.17 12.08
CA TYR A 247 8.85 -16.33 11.22
C TYR A 247 10.30 -16.32 11.70
N ALA A 248 10.53 -16.21 13.02
CA ALA A 248 11.87 -16.29 13.59
C ALA A 248 12.52 -17.66 13.30
N HIS A 249 11.77 -18.74 13.47
CA HIS A 249 12.26 -20.09 13.22
C HIS A 249 12.55 -20.34 11.73
N LEU A 250 11.73 -19.79 10.83
CA LEU A 250 11.99 -19.88 9.38
C LEU A 250 13.33 -19.22 9.01
N LEU A 251 13.62 -18.02 9.53
CA LEU A 251 14.89 -17.34 9.26
C LEU A 251 16.08 -18.13 9.80
N GLN A 252 15.95 -18.76 10.96
CA GLN A 252 16.98 -19.62 11.54
C GLN A 252 17.23 -20.88 10.69
N LEU A 253 16.17 -21.53 10.22
CA LEU A 253 16.27 -22.77 9.45
C LEU A 253 16.77 -22.56 8.02
N SER A 254 16.28 -21.51 7.36
CA SER A 254 16.68 -21.19 5.99
C SER A 254 18.09 -20.61 5.92
N GLY A 255 18.52 -19.85 6.94
CA GLY A 255 19.85 -19.28 7.02
C GLY A 255 20.10 -18.13 6.04
N SER A 256 21.30 -17.55 6.15
CA SER A 256 21.71 -16.43 5.30
C SER A 256 21.86 -16.86 3.84
N GLY A 257 21.32 -16.05 2.93
CA GLY A 257 21.45 -16.27 1.48
C GLY A 257 20.29 -17.05 0.84
N VAL A 258 19.31 -17.51 1.62
CA VAL A 258 18.10 -18.17 1.08
C VAL A 258 16.99 -17.16 0.80
N LEU A 259 16.38 -16.56 1.82
CA LEU A 259 15.35 -15.54 1.61
C LEU A 259 15.96 -14.15 1.45
N ASN A 260 15.50 -13.42 0.42
CA ASN A 260 15.78 -12.00 0.24
C ASN A 260 14.74 -11.12 0.95
N ALA A 261 13.50 -11.58 1.02
CA ALA A 261 12.42 -10.85 1.67
C ALA A 261 11.52 -11.78 2.49
N MET A 262 11.25 -11.34 3.71
CA MET A 262 10.25 -11.91 4.60
C MET A 262 8.91 -11.19 4.35
N SER A 263 8.00 -11.86 3.64
CA SER A 263 6.71 -11.30 3.27
C SER A 263 5.59 -11.68 4.23
N HIS A 264 4.65 -10.77 4.47
CA HIS A 264 3.43 -11.04 5.23
C HIS A 264 2.19 -10.37 4.62
N HIS A 265 1.01 -10.83 5.03
CA HIS A 265 -0.29 -10.33 4.58
C HIS A 265 -0.95 -9.42 5.62
N ILE A 266 -1.72 -8.42 5.16
CA ILE A 266 -2.43 -7.48 6.02
C ILE A 266 -3.92 -7.39 5.62
N TYR A 267 -4.81 -7.75 6.57
CA TYR A 267 -6.25 -7.53 6.50
C TYR A 267 -6.81 -7.11 7.86
N ASN A 268 -6.63 -5.83 8.20
CA ASN A 268 -6.79 -5.32 9.55
C ASN A 268 -8.08 -4.51 9.79
N LEU A 269 -9.01 -4.42 8.85
CA LEU A 269 -10.36 -3.83 9.07
C LEU A 269 -11.43 -4.89 9.39
N GLY A 270 -11.16 -6.18 9.14
CA GLY A 270 -12.07 -7.29 9.41
C GLY A 270 -12.65 -7.94 8.15
N ALA A 271 -13.79 -8.62 8.31
CA ALA A 271 -14.49 -9.31 7.23
C ALA A 271 -15.16 -8.33 6.26
N GLY A 272 -15.27 -8.67 4.97
CA GLY A 272 -15.92 -7.81 3.98
C GLY A 272 -17.38 -7.44 4.28
N ASN A 273 -18.09 -8.21 5.12
CA ASN A 273 -19.46 -7.90 5.57
C ASN A 273 -19.54 -7.23 6.95
N ASP A 274 -18.41 -6.83 7.54
CA ASP A 274 -18.41 -6.16 8.84
C ASP A 274 -19.03 -4.74 8.71
N PRO A 275 -20.13 -4.44 9.45
CA PRO A 275 -20.79 -3.15 9.36
C PRO A 275 -19.97 -1.98 9.95
N HIS A 276 -18.90 -2.27 10.70
CA HIS A 276 -18.07 -1.28 11.37
C HIS A 276 -16.83 -0.85 10.57
N ILE A 277 -16.66 -1.27 9.32
CA ILE A 277 -15.49 -0.90 8.51
C ILE A 277 -15.35 0.63 8.43
N THR A 278 -16.44 1.33 8.17
CA THR A 278 -16.45 2.81 8.10
C THR A 278 -15.94 3.44 9.39
N SER A 279 -16.41 3.00 10.56
CA SER A 279 -15.99 3.59 11.84
C SER A 279 -14.53 3.25 12.17
N LYS A 280 -14.08 2.03 11.85
CA LYS A 280 -12.69 1.59 12.01
C LYS A 280 -11.70 2.41 11.17
N ILE A 281 -12.08 2.77 9.94
CA ILE A 281 -11.25 3.63 9.07
C ILE A 281 -11.10 5.03 9.67
N THR A 282 -12.16 5.58 10.26
CA THR A 282 -12.13 6.93 10.84
C THR A 282 -11.61 6.98 12.29
N ASP A 283 -11.22 5.84 12.87
CA ASP A 283 -10.70 5.75 14.23
C ASP A 283 -9.15 5.72 14.20
N PRO A 284 -8.47 6.80 14.61
CA PRO A 284 -7.01 6.85 14.58
C PRO A 284 -6.36 5.85 15.53
N GLN A 285 -7.02 5.48 16.64
CA GLN A 285 -6.50 4.47 17.57
C GLN A 285 -6.59 3.08 16.95
N TYR A 286 -7.68 2.78 16.24
CA TYR A 286 -7.83 1.51 15.52
C TYR A 286 -6.76 1.34 14.44
N LEU A 287 -6.59 2.35 13.57
CA LEU A 287 -5.60 2.32 12.50
C LEU A 287 -4.17 2.16 13.02
N SER A 288 -3.84 2.75 14.17
CA SER A 288 -2.49 2.69 14.75
C SER A 288 -2.08 1.29 15.24
N ARG A 289 -3.04 0.37 15.46
CA ARG A 289 -2.75 -0.98 16.00
C ARG A 289 -1.85 -1.82 15.10
N VAL A 290 -1.90 -1.63 13.77
CA VAL A 290 -1.08 -2.41 12.83
C VAL A 290 0.42 -2.14 12.97
N ALA A 291 0.79 -1.00 13.57
CA ALA A 291 2.18 -0.62 13.81
C ALA A 291 2.94 -1.70 14.60
N ASP A 292 2.26 -2.38 15.53
CA ASP A 292 2.85 -3.47 16.30
C ASP A 292 3.27 -4.66 15.45
N THR A 293 2.48 -5.00 14.43
CA THR A 293 2.82 -6.06 13.48
C THR A 293 4.07 -5.71 12.68
N PHE A 294 4.13 -4.49 12.13
CA PHE A 294 5.29 -4.04 11.36
C PHE A 294 6.55 -3.93 12.23
N ARG A 295 6.44 -3.35 13.42
CA ARG A 295 7.53 -3.26 14.40
C ARG A 295 8.05 -4.65 14.79
N SER A 296 7.14 -5.58 15.07
CA SER A 296 7.52 -6.93 15.50
C SER A 296 8.21 -7.70 14.37
N LEU A 297 7.75 -7.56 13.12
CA LEU A 297 8.43 -8.13 11.96
C LEU A 297 9.82 -7.51 11.76
N GLN A 298 9.94 -6.18 11.84
CA GLN A 298 11.22 -5.47 11.73
C GLN A 298 12.22 -5.98 12.78
N LEU A 299 11.80 -6.11 14.04
CA LEU A 299 12.64 -6.64 15.13
C LEU A 299 12.98 -8.12 14.92
N THR A 300 12.03 -8.92 14.44
CA THR A 300 12.26 -10.34 14.13
C THR A 300 13.34 -10.50 13.06
N ILE A 301 13.25 -9.75 11.96
CA ILE A 301 14.26 -9.75 10.90
C ILE A 301 15.60 -9.24 11.44
N LYS A 302 15.62 -8.14 12.20
CA LYS A 302 16.86 -7.61 12.79
C LYS A 302 17.59 -8.64 13.65
N ASN A 303 16.85 -9.44 14.42
CA ASN A 303 17.43 -10.38 15.38
C ASN A 303 17.76 -11.75 14.78
N HIS A 304 16.98 -12.22 13.80
CA HIS A 304 17.07 -13.59 13.31
C HIS A 304 17.48 -13.71 11.84
N GLY A 305 17.38 -12.64 11.06
CA GLY A 305 17.69 -12.66 9.63
C GLY A 305 17.99 -11.28 9.05
N PRO A 306 19.03 -10.56 9.52
CA PRO A 306 19.31 -9.18 9.09
C PRO A 306 19.67 -9.03 7.61
N TRP A 307 19.85 -10.15 6.88
CA TRP A 307 20.03 -10.19 5.42
C TRP A 307 18.72 -10.05 4.63
N ALA A 308 17.57 -10.31 5.26
CA ALA A 308 16.25 -10.24 4.63
C ALA A 308 15.61 -8.87 4.82
N SER A 309 14.67 -8.52 3.95
CA SER A 309 13.86 -7.31 4.04
C SER A 309 12.40 -7.61 4.36
N ALA A 310 11.68 -6.68 5.01
CA ALA A 310 10.25 -6.85 5.28
C ALA A 310 9.41 -6.44 4.07
N TRP A 311 8.48 -7.28 3.63
CA TRP A 311 7.54 -7.00 2.53
C TRP A 311 6.11 -7.24 2.98
N VAL A 312 5.18 -6.41 2.50
CA VAL A 312 3.76 -6.73 2.44
C VAL A 312 3.47 -7.19 1.02
N SER A 313 3.39 -8.51 0.80
CA SER A 313 3.16 -9.08 -0.54
C SER A 313 1.67 -9.20 -0.91
N GLU A 314 0.78 -8.99 0.06
CA GLU A 314 -0.66 -8.90 -0.16
C GLU A 314 -1.32 -8.10 0.98
N ALA A 315 -2.15 -7.13 0.64
CA ALA A 315 -2.93 -6.41 1.63
C ALA A 315 -4.24 -5.87 1.09
N GLY A 316 -5.31 -6.06 1.84
CA GLY A 316 -6.60 -5.41 1.65
C GLY A 316 -7.13 -4.91 2.99
N GLY A 317 -8.03 -3.93 2.99
CA GLY A 317 -8.59 -3.45 4.26
C GLY A 317 -9.40 -4.56 4.93
N ALA A 318 -10.37 -5.09 4.17
CA ALA A 318 -11.22 -6.18 4.60
C ALA A 318 -10.96 -7.45 3.78
N TYR A 319 -10.86 -8.60 4.47
CA TYR A 319 -10.71 -9.90 3.83
C TYR A 319 -12.03 -10.39 3.22
N ASN A 320 -12.04 -11.57 2.58
CA ASN A 320 -13.20 -12.12 1.87
C ASN A 320 -13.71 -11.21 0.75
N SER A 321 -12.79 -10.84 -0.16
CA SER A 321 -13.06 -10.04 -1.36
C SER A 321 -13.38 -8.57 -1.11
N GLY A 322 -13.11 -8.04 0.09
CA GLY A 322 -13.37 -6.64 0.44
C GLY A 322 -14.85 -6.33 0.68
N SER A 323 -15.09 -5.16 1.28
CA SER A 323 -16.44 -4.69 1.54
C SER A 323 -17.08 -4.09 0.30
N ARG A 324 -18.28 -4.59 -0.04
CA ARG A 324 -19.11 -4.07 -1.14
C ARG A 324 -19.40 -2.58 -1.01
N LEU A 325 -19.56 -2.10 0.23
CA LEU A 325 -20.01 -0.74 0.50
C LEU A 325 -18.85 0.25 0.68
N VAL A 326 -17.64 -0.24 0.96
CA VAL A 326 -16.53 0.64 1.38
C VAL A 326 -15.27 0.46 0.55
N SER A 327 -14.87 -0.76 0.20
CA SER A 327 -13.51 -1.02 -0.29
C SER A 327 -13.16 -0.44 -1.67
N SER A 328 -14.18 -0.01 -2.43
CA SER A 328 -14.01 0.67 -3.73
C SER A 328 -14.29 2.18 -3.65
N THR A 329 -14.46 2.73 -2.45
CA THR A 329 -14.89 4.12 -2.22
C THR A 329 -13.73 5.00 -1.75
N PHE A 330 -13.90 6.32 -1.80
CA PHE A 330 -12.89 7.27 -1.34
C PHE A 330 -12.53 7.09 0.15
N LEU A 331 -13.48 6.65 0.96
CA LEU A 331 -13.22 6.36 2.37
C LEU A 331 -12.14 5.28 2.57
N ASN A 332 -12.01 4.31 1.66
CA ASN A 332 -10.97 3.29 1.79
C ASN A 332 -9.55 3.84 1.58
N SER A 333 -9.41 4.99 0.90
CA SER A 333 -8.11 5.64 0.65
C SER A 333 -7.44 6.12 1.92
N PHE A 334 -8.22 6.46 2.94
CA PHE A 334 -7.71 6.82 4.27
C PHE A 334 -6.95 5.66 4.90
N TRP A 335 -7.56 4.47 4.93
CA TRP A 335 -6.87 3.27 5.40
C TRP A 335 -5.67 2.96 4.52
N TYR A 336 -5.84 2.93 3.20
CA TYR A 336 -4.79 2.46 2.31
C TYR A 336 -3.52 3.31 2.36
N LEU A 337 -3.67 4.64 2.23
CA LEU A 337 -2.54 5.57 2.31
C LEU A 337 -1.94 5.63 3.71
N ASP A 338 -2.75 5.44 4.75
CA ASP A 338 -2.26 5.32 6.12
C ASP A 338 -1.41 4.05 6.29
N GLN A 339 -1.81 2.91 5.73
CA GLN A 339 -1.01 1.68 5.79
C GLN A 339 0.33 1.83 5.08
N LEU A 340 0.37 2.49 3.92
CA LEU A 340 1.62 2.82 3.22
C LEU A 340 2.56 3.64 4.12
N GLY A 341 2.01 4.66 4.80
CA GLY A 341 2.73 5.49 5.76
C GLY A 341 3.25 4.75 6.99
N ILE A 342 2.42 3.92 7.62
CA ILE A 342 2.86 3.15 8.79
C ILE A 342 3.93 2.13 8.38
N ALA A 343 3.71 1.38 7.30
CA ALA A 343 4.62 0.34 6.85
C ALA A 343 6.00 0.90 6.50
N SER A 344 6.07 2.06 5.84
CA SER A 344 7.34 2.69 5.44
C SER A 344 8.21 3.03 6.66
N LYS A 345 7.62 3.51 7.76
CA LYS A 345 8.32 3.84 9.01
C LYS A 345 9.04 2.64 9.64
N TYR A 346 8.53 1.44 9.42
CA TYR A 346 9.11 0.20 9.95
C TYR A 346 9.97 -0.54 8.92
N ASN A 347 10.49 0.19 7.92
CA ASN A 347 11.46 -0.31 6.94
C ASN A 347 10.93 -1.45 6.06
N THR A 348 9.61 -1.51 5.86
CA THR A 348 8.97 -2.35 4.84
C THR A 348 9.34 -1.83 3.45
N LYS A 349 9.78 -2.72 2.55
CA LYS A 349 10.32 -2.36 1.23
C LYS A 349 9.28 -2.35 0.12
N VAL A 350 8.26 -3.20 0.21
CA VAL A 350 7.21 -3.35 -0.80
C VAL A 350 5.87 -3.49 -0.11
N TYR A 351 4.83 -2.88 -0.68
CA TYR A 351 3.45 -2.98 -0.22
C TYR A 351 2.51 -3.26 -1.40
N CYS A 352 2.07 -4.51 -1.52
CA CYS A 352 1.20 -4.97 -2.60
C CYS A 352 -0.27 -4.90 -2.21
N ARG A 353 -1.02 -4.02 -2.89
CA ARG A 353 -2.46 -3.92 -2.74
C ARG A 353 -3.16 -5.10 -3.43
N GLN A 354 -3.94 -5.82 -2.63
CA GLN A 354 -4.97 -6.72 -3.10
C GLN A 354 -6.20 -5.88 -3.53
N THR A 355 -6.52 -5.76 -4.82
CA THR A 355 -5.81 -6.22 -6.04
C THR A 355 -5.63 -5.06 -7.02
N LEU A 356 -4.90 -5.27 -8.12
CA LEU A 356 -4.97 -4.40 -9.30
C LEU A 356 -6.39 -4.37 -9.86
N ILE A 357 -7.01 -5.54 -10.04
CA ILE A 357 -8.40 -5.69 -10.51
C ILE A 357 -9.01 -6.94 -9.86
N GLY A 358 -10.33 -6.93 -9.61
CA GLY A 358 -11.05 -8.03 -8.96
C GLY A 358 -11.36 -7.77 -7.48
N GLY A 359 -12.41 -8.43 -6.99
CA GLY A 359 -12.93 -8.14 -5.66
C GLY A 359 -13.50 -6.72 -5.54
N ASN A 360 -14.00 -6.37 -4.35
CA ASN A 360 -14.53 -5.03 -4.07
C ASN A 360 -13.43 -4.00 -3.76
N TYR A 361 -12.19 -4.46 -3.58
CA TYR A 361 -11.02 -3.65 -3.22
C TYR A 361 -10.10 -3.34 -4.41
N GLY A 362 -10.45 -3.78 -5.62
CA GLY A 362 -9.60 -3.62 -6.81
C GLY A 362 -9.25 -2.16 -7.05
N LEU A 363 -8.00 -1.87 -7.39
CA LEU A 363 -7.58 -0.53 -7.83
C LEU A 363 -8.32 -0.11 -9.10
N LEU A 364 -8.71 -1.07 -9.94
CA LEU A 364 -9.56 -0.89 -11.10
C LEU A 364 -10.93 -1.53 -10.85
N ASP A 365 -12.00 -0.94 -11.38
CA ASP A 365 -13.32 -1.55 -11.39
C ASP A 365 -13.30 -2.84 -12.23
N THR A 366 -13.86 -3.91 -11.66
CA THR A 366 -13.84 -5.26 -12.25
C THR A 366 -14.53 -5.35 -13.61
N LYS A 367 -15.45 -4.44 -13.95
CA LYS A 367 -16.19 -4.47 -15.22
C LYS A 367 -15.68 -3.44 -16.21
N THR A 368 -15.43 -2.22 -15.75
CA THR A 368 -15.11 -1.09 -16.65
C THR A 368 -13.62 -0.81 -16.76
N PHE A 369 -12.78 -1.42 -15.92
CA PHE A 369 -11.35 -1.14 -15.79
C PHE A 369 -11.04 0.32 -15.40
N VAL A 370 -12.06 1.13 -15.08
CA VAL A 370 -11.87 2.51 -14.63
C VAL A 370 -11.26 2.50 -13.23
N PRO A 371 -10.23 3.32 -12.95
CA PRO A 371 -9.64 3.40 -11.63
C PRO A 371 -10.63 3.76 -10.51
N ASN A 372 -10.58 2.99 -9.43
CA ASN A 372 -11.22 3.32 -8.15
C ASN A 372 -10.37 4.34 -7.37
N PRO A 373 -10.93 5.04 -6.37
CA PRO A 373 -10.25 6.07 -5.57
C PRO A 373 -8.83 5.73 -5.10
N ASP A 374 -8.62 4.52 -4.60
CA ASP A 374 -7.33 4.07 -4.08
C ASP A 374 -6.20 4.06 -5.12
N TYR A 375 -6.54 3.91 -6.40
CA TYR A 375 -5.58 3.98 -7.50
C TYR A 375 -4.91 5.35 -7.57
N TYR A 376 -5.69 6.42 -7.48
CA TYR A 376 -5.17 7.79 -7.60
C TYR A 376 -4.27 8.16 -6.41
N GLY A 377 -4.64 7.72 -5.20
CA GLY A 377 -3.80 7.84 -4.02
C GLY A 377 -2.47 7.09 -4.17
N ALA A 378 -2.51 5.84 -4.61
CA ALA A 378 -1.31 5.06 -4.88
C ALA A 378 -0.42 5.69 -5.97
N LEU A 379 -1.03 6.24 -7.02
CA LEU A 379 -0.30 6.87 -8.11
C LEU A 379 0.38 8.18 -7.66
N LEU A 380 -0.29 9.00 -6.85
CA LEU A 380 0.33 10.17 -6.23
C LEU A 380 1.48 9.77 -5.30
N TRP A 381 1.28 8.75 -4.46
CA TRP A 381 2.37 8.21 -3.63
C TRP A 381 3.57 7.84 -4.49
N ASN A 382 3.37 7.04 -5.53
CA ASN A 382 4.43 6.58 -6.42
C ASN A 382 5.18 7.73 -7.13
N ARG A 383 4.48 8.81 -7.50
CA ARG A 383 5.06 9.98 -8.18
C ARG A 383 5.80 10.91 -7.24
N LEU A 384 5.34 11.06 -5.99
CA LEU A 384 5.78 12.12 -5.09
C LEU A 384 6.67 11.61 -3.94
N MET A 385 6.27 10.51 -3.30
CA MET A 385 6.94 9.99 -2.10
C MET A 385 8.18 9.17 -2.49
N GLY A 386 9.37 9.67 -2.16
CA GLY A 386 10.64 8.99 -2.40
C GLY A 386 10.94 7.85 -1.42
N ASN A 387 12.07 7.18 -1.63
CA ASN A 387 12.43 5.99 -0.85
C ASN A 387 13.00 6.29 0.54
N GLY A 388 13.53 7.49 0.78
CA GLY A 388 14.02 7.91 2.09
C GLY A 388 12.86 8.34 2.98
N VAL A 389 12.59 7.57 4.05
CA VAL A 389 11.53 7.88 5.02
C VAL A 389 12.11 8.81 6.08
N LEU A 390 11.42 9.90 6.40
CA LEU A 390 11.84 10.86 7.41
C LEU A 390 11.02 10.69 8.69
N SER A 391 11.65 10.99 9.83
CA SER A 391 10.93 11.08 11.10
C SER A 391 10.20 12.43 11.17
N ILE A 392 9.06 12.44 11.85
CA ILE A 392 8.31 13.67 12.12
C ILE A 392 7.88 13.70 13.58
N ASP A 393 7.74 14.91 14.12
CA ASP A 393 6.99 15.18 15.34
C ASP A 393 5.73 15.97 14.97
N LEU A 394 4.59 15.56 15.52
CA LEU A 394 3.30 16.19 15.28
C LEU A 394 2.74 16.72 16.60
N SER A 395 2.47 18.02 16.66
CA SER A 395 1.73 18.61 17.78
C SER A 395 0.23 18.55 17.52
N GLY A 396 -0.57 18.04 18.46
CA GLY A 396 -2.04 18.18 18.38
C GLY A 396 -2.79 16.86 18.18
N SER A 397 -3.86 16.91 17.38
CA SER A 397 -4.91 15.89 17.33
C SER A 397 -4.49 14.59 16.62
N PRO A 398 -4.82 13.40 17.17
CA PRO A 398 -4.55 12.11 16.52
C PRO A 398 -5.39 11.90 15.24
N TYR A 399 -6.39 12.75 14.99
CA TYR A 399 -7.19 12.72 13.76
C TYR A 399 -6.46 13.30 12.55
N LEU A 400 -5.41 14.10 12.74
CA LEU A 400 -4.49 14.43 11.66
C LEU A 400 -3.32 13.45 11.69
N ARG A 401 -3.10 12.75 10.59
CA ARG A 401 -1.99 11.80 10.45
C ARG A 401 -1.05 12.31 9.38
N ALA A 402 0.25 12.21 9.64
CA ALA A 402 1.27 12.79 8.79
C ALA A 402 2.43 11.80 8.55
N TYR A 403 2.99 11.83 7.34
CA TYR A 403 4.16 11.04 6.93
C TYR A 403 5.04 11.89 6.04
N ALA A 404 6.36 11.84 6.21
CA ALA A 404 7.31 12.62 5.41
C ALA A 404 8.36 11.70 4.79
N HIS A 405 8.65 11.95 3.51
CA HIS A 405 9.65 11.24 2.74
C HIS A 405 10.53 12.28 2.02
N CYS A 406 11.76 11.90 1.67
CA CYS A 406 12.50 12.57 0.62
C CYS A 406 11.69 12.56 -0.68
N ARG A 407 11.89 13.52 -1.57
CA ARG A 407 11.20 13.51 -2.86
C ARG A 407 11.63 12.34 -3.74
N ARG A 408 10.69 11.89 -4.57
CA ARG A 408 10.93 10.83 -5.56
C ARG A 408 12.07 11.23 -6.52
N ARG A 409 12.75 10.22 -7.09
CA ARG A 409 13.87 10.37 -8.04
C ARG A 409 15.07 11.17 -7.50
N LYS A 410 15.30 11.13 -6.18
CA LYS A 410 16.41 11.85 -5.50
C LYS A 410 16.41 13.34 -5.81
N GLN A 411 15.23 13.91 -6.03
CA GLN A 411 15.09 15.36 -6.16
C GLN A 411 15.29 16.00 -4.77
N ALA A 412 15.91 17.17 -4.73
CA ALA A 412 16.08 17.92 -3.48
C ALA A 412 14.72 18.29 -2.87
N GLY A 413 14.62 18.28 -1.54
CA GLY A 413 13.40 18.60 -0.81
C GLY A 413 12.64 17.39 -0.27
N VAL A 414 11.45 17.63 0.25
CA VAL A 414 10.62 16.62 0.94
C VAL A 414 9.20 16.57 0.38
N SER A 415 8.53 15.43 0.57
CA SER A 415 7.12 15.21 0.29
C SER A 415 6.43 14.73 1.55
N LEU A 416 5.27 15.32 1.85
CA LEU A 416 4.43 14.97 2.97
C LEU A 416 3.12 14.36 2.47
N LEU A 417 2.61 13.39 3.21
CA LEU A 417 1.23 12.94 3.16
C LEU A 417 0.54 13.39 4.45
N LEU A 418 -0.59 14.07 4.32
CA LEU A 418 -1.44 14.53 5.42
C LEU A 418 -2.83 13.90 5.24
N ILE A 419 -3.36 13.26 6.29
CA ILE A 419 -4.66 12.58 6.29
C ILE A 419 -5.48 13.14 7.45
N ASN A 420 -6.61 13.81 7.14
CA ASN A 420 -7.55 14.27 8.15
C ASN A 420 -8.71 13.28 8.28
N LEU A 421 -8.77 12.59 9.42
CA LEU A 421 -9.82 11.64 9.78
C LEU A 421 -11.01 12.29 10.49
N SER A 422 -10.91 13.57 10.88
CA SER A 422 -12.00 14.28 11.54
C SER A 422 -13.14 14.54 10.55
N LYS A 423 -14.37 14.39 11.04
CA LYS A 423 -15.60 14.63 10.26
C LYS A 423 -16.03 16.09 10.25
N SER A 424 -15.53 16.89 11.19
CA SER A 424 -15.99 18.27 11.42
C SER A 424 -14.85 19.27 11.55
N THR A 425 -13.65 18.83 11.92
CA THR A 425 -12.50 19.69 12.19
C THR A 425 -11.65 19.88 10.94
N GLU A 426 -11.41 21.13 10.58
CA GLU A 426 -10.39 21.50 9.60
C GLU A 426 -9.06 21.71 10.32
N PHE A 427 -7.95 21.24 9.71
CA PHE A 427 -6.63 21.47 10.29
C PHE A 427 -5.85 22.51 9.50
N THR A 428 -5.27 23.46 10.21
CA THR A 428 -4.32 24.45 9.68
C THR A 428 -2.91 24.01 10.05
N VAL A 429 -2.16 23.52 9.08
CA VAL A 429 -0.87 22.85 9.28
C VAL A 429 0.29 23.77 8.93
N THR A 430 1.21 23.95 9.87
CA THR A 430 2.51 24.59 9.65
C THR A 430 3.61 23.53 9.62
N VAL A 431 4.46 23.54 8.59
CA VAL A 431 5.59 22.61 8.48
C VAL A 431 6.88 23.31 8.87
N ARG A 432 7.66 22.70 9.76
CA ARG A 432 8.94 23.21 10.25
C ARG A 432 10.05 22.18 10.08
N ASN A 433 11.28 22.65 10.01
CA ASN A 433 12.48 21.83 9.98
C ASN A 433 13.16 21.84 11.36
N ASP A 434 13.58 20.68 11.85
CA ASP A 434 14.28 20.55 13.14
C ASP A 434 15.65 21.27 13.15
N ILE A 435 16.30 21.37 11.98
CA ILE A 435 17.57 22.11 11.82
C ILE A 435 17.40 23.61 12.15
N ASN A 436 16.21 24.17 11.90
CA ASN A 436 15.91 25.58 12.18
C ASN A 436 15.38 25.83 13.60
N VAL A 437 15.00 24.78 14.35
CA VAL A 437 14.54 24.92 15.74
C VAL A 437 15.74 25.11 16.69
N ASN A 438 16.86 24.42 16.43
CA ASN A 438 18.07 24.53 17.25
C ASN A 438 18.80 25.88 17.15
N LEU A 439 18.50 26.70 16.14
CA LEU A 439 19.03 28.06 16.03
C LEU A 439 18.22 29.09 16.86
N ALA A 440 17.02 28.74 17.30
CA ALA A 440 16.19 29.61 18.16
C ALA A 440 16.48 29.42 19.66
N GLU A 441 17.06 28.28 20.07
CA GLU A 441 17.39 27.99 21.48
C GLU A 441 18.86 28.26 21.84
N GLY A 442 19.68 28.76 20.91
CA GLY A 442 21.09 29.11 21.13
C GLY A 442 21.35 30.44 21.87
N GLY A 443 20.31 31.08 22.42
CA GLY A 443 20.43 32.30 23.23
C GLY A 443 20.84 31.98 24.66
N GLY A 444 22.14 31.79 24.89
CA GLY A 444 22.71 31.51 26.21
C GLY A 444 22.31 32.51 27.29
N ILE A 445 21.97 31.96 28.45
CA ILE A 445 21.66 32.64 29.71
C ILE A 445 22.85 33.50 30.15
N GLN A 446 22.66 34.82 30.26
CA GLN A 446 23.51 35.70 31.05
C GLN A 446 22.66 36.51 32.04
N ARG A 447 23.12 36.50 33.30
CA ARG A 447 22.49 37.07 34.50
C ARG A 447 22.49 38.61 34.51
N ASP A 448 21.35 39.14 34.95
CA ASP A 448 21.05 40.37 35.72
C ASP A 448 21.69 41.74 35.41
N GLY A 449 20.81 42.73 35.20
CA GLY A 449 21.04 44.16 35.37
C GLY A 449 19.76 44.99 35.10
N PRO A 450 19.30 45.87 36.02
CA PRO A 450 18.01 46.56 35.88
C PRO A 450 18.18 47.94 35.24
N PHE A 451 17.76 48.11 33.98
CA PHE A 451 17.12 49.35 33.46
C PHE A 451 16.89 49.22 31.95
N VAL A 452 15.89 49.98 31.48
CA VAL A 452 15.57 50.39 30.09
C VAL A 452 14.30 49.75 29.51
N HIS A 453 13.25 50.56 29.65
CA HIS A 453 11.99 50.56 28.95
C HIS A 453 12.18 50.66 27.42
N GLY A 454 11.38 49.89 26.67
CA GLY A 454 10.90 50.26 25.34
C GLY A 454 11.83 50.01 24.15
N LEU A 455 11.52 48.99 23.36
CA LEU A 455 11.23 49.13 21.92
C LEU A 455 10.74 47.77 21.39
N LYS A 456 9.47 47.69 21.01
CA LYS A 456 9.01 46.68 20.03
C LYS A 456 9.75 46.99 18.73
N LYS A 457 10.62 46.08 18.30
CA LYS A 457 11.20 46.10 16.96
C LYS A 457 11.07 44.72 16.32
N THR A 458 10.12 44.66 15.39
CA THR A 458 10.18 43.93 14.13
C THR A 458 11.64 43.73 13.70
N VAL A 459 12.12 42.48 13.63
CA VAL A 459 13.42 42.19 13.00
C VAL A 459 13.14 41.47 11.70
N SER A 460 13.10 42.31 10.67
CA SER A 460 13.18 41.94 9.27
C SER A 460 14.56 41.36 8.96
N TRP A 461 14.49 40.26 8.22
CA TRP A 461 15.54 39.56 7.50
C TRP A 461 16.54 40.50 6.81
N VAL A 462 17.84 40.35 7.12
CA VAL A 462 18.94 40.87 6.29
C VAL A 462 20.07 39.83 6.27
N GLY A 463 20.31 39.24 5.09
CA GLY A 463 21.63 38.68 4.79
C GLY A 463 21.70 37.45 3.89
N ARG A 464 21.25 37.53 2.63
CA ARG A 464 22.06 37.41 1.39
C ARG A 464 21.24 36.84 0.22
N ARG A 465 20.99 37.72 -0.76
CA ARG A 465 20.42 37.50 -2.11
C ARG A 465 19.02 36.87 -2.14
N ALA A 466 18.03 37.76 -2.02
CA ALA A 466 16.69 37.57 -2.54
C ALA A 466 16.76 37.33 -4.07
N SER A 467 16.37 36.14 -4.50
CA SER A 467 15.36 36.09 -5.55
C SER A 467 14.02 36.27 -4.85
N ASP A 468 13.34 37.39 -5.07
CA ASP A 468 11.99 37.73 -4.59
C ASP A 468 10.90 36.83 -5.22
N GLU A 469 11.18 35.54 -5.42
CA GLU A 469 10.16 34.54 -5.64
C GLU A 469 9.91 33.88 -4.28
N SER A 470 8.72 34.09 -3.71
CA SER A 470 8.28 33.30 -2.57
C SER A 470 8.47 31.83 -2.93
N GLU A 471 9.28 31.09 -2.16
CA GLU A 471 9.51 29.69 -2.45
C GLU A 471 8.17 28.97 -2.55
N MET A 472 7.90 28.30 -3.66
CA MET A 472 6.61 27.66 -3.90
C MET A 472 6.65 26.20 -3.46
N ARG A 473 5.56 25.73 -2.86
CA ARG A 473 5.27 24.33 -2.62
C ARG A 473 4.13 23.88 -3.52
N GLU A 474 4.06 22.59 -3.78
CA GLU A 474 3.02 21.96 -4.59
C GLU A 474 2.05 21.22 -3.68
N GLU A 475 0.75 21.43 -3.85
CA GLU A 475 -0.29 20.73 -3.07
C GLU A 475 -1.23 19.92 -3.98
N TYR A 476 -1.58 18.73 -3.50
CA TYR A 476 -2.45 17.76 -4.15
C TYR A 476 -3.52 17.32 -3.16
N HIS A 477 -4.63 18.03 -3.11
CA HIS A 477 -5.76 17.75 -2.22
C HIS A 477 -6.72 16.78 -2.86
N LEU A 478 -6.88 15.61 -2.24
CA LEU A 478 -7.88 14.61 -2.59
C LEU A 478 -9.11 14.78 -1.71
N THR A 479 -10.27 14.94 -2.34
CA THR A 479 -11.57 14.99 -1.66
C THR A 479 -12.60 14.12 -2.39
N ALA A 480 -13.67 13.76 -1.69
CA ALA A 480 -14.82 13.12 -2.31
C ALA A 480 -15.67 14.16 -3.03
N LYS A 481 -16.14 13.83 -4.24
CA LYS A 481 -17.14 14.64 -4.95
C LYS A 481 -18.40 14.78 -4.08
N ASP A 482 -18.88 16.02 -3.95
CA ASP A 482 -20.07 16.40 -3.18
C ASP A 482 -20.03 15.96 -1.70
N GLY A 483 -18.84 15.71 -1.14
CA GLY A 483 -18.67 15.19 0.23
C GLY A 483 -19.10 13.73 0.42
N ASN A 484 -19.38 13.00 -0.67
CA ASN A 484 -19.78 11.60 -0.60
C ASN A 484 -18.57 10.67 -0.47
N HIS A 485 -18.08 10.47 0.75
CA HIS A 485 -16.90 9.61 1.01
C HIS A 485 -17.14 8.12 0.68
N LEU A 486 -18.39 7.68 0.61
CA LEU A 486 -18.75 6.33 0.12
C LEU A 486 -18.97 6.31 -1.40
N GLY A 487 -18.71 7.42 -2.09
CA GLY A 487 -18.66 7.51 -3.55
C GLY A 487 -17.31 7.06 -4.12
N ARG A 488 -17.29 6.89 -5.44
CA ARG A 488 -16.09 6.47 -6.19
C ARG A 488 -15.40 7.60 -6.96
N THR A 489 -15.98 8.80 -6.98
CA THR A 489 -15.42 9.95 -7.68
C THR A 489 -14.53 10.76 -6.75
N VAL A 490 -13.25 10.84 -7.07
CA VAL A 490 -12.26 11.63 -6.35
C VAL A 490 -12.04 12.95 -7.09
N LEU A 491 -11.91 14.03 -6.33
CA LEU A 491 -11.47 15.33 -6.83
C LEU A 491 -10.00 15.50 -6.47
N LEU A 492 -9.17 15.96 -7.41
CA LEU A 492 -7.85 16.51 -7.15
C LEU A 492 -7.92 18.03 -7.25
N ASN A 493 -7.62 18.74 -6.16
CA ASN A 493 -7.67 20.21 -6.11
C ASN A 493 -9.01 20.76 -6.63
N GLY A 494 -10.12 20.08 -6.31
CA GLY A 494 -11.48 20.43 -6.73
C GLY A 494 -11.90 19.92 -8.11
N THR A 495 -11.00 19.34 -8.90
CA THR A 495 -11.30 18.82 -10.24
C THR A 495 -11.49 17.29 -10.23
N PRO A 496 -12.58 16.73 -10.78
CA PRO A 496 -12.77 15.28 -10.87
C PRO A 496 -11.63 14.57 -11.60
N LEU A 497 -11.14 13.48 -11.01
CA LEU A 497 -10.22 12.56 -11.64
C LEU A 497 -11.00 11.50 -12.42
N GLU A 498 -11.14 11.75 -13.72
CA GLU A 498 -11.80 10.88 -14.68
C GLU A 498 -10.82 10.58 -15.82
N LEU A 499 -10.94 9.39 -16.42
CA LEU A 499 -10.13 9.08 -17.60
C LEU A 499 -10.42 10.08 -18.71
N THR A 500 -9.41 10.37 -19.55
CA THR A 500 -9.62 11.15 -20.77
C THR A 500 -10.56 10.41 -21.73
N GLU A 501 -11.03 11.08 -22.78
CA GLU A 501 -11.83 10.44 -23.84
C GLU A 501 -11.11 9.23 -24.47
N ASP A 502 -9.77 9.28 -24.54
CA ASP A 502 -8.91 8.20 -25.02
C ASP A 502 -8.64 7.11 -23.96
N GLY A 503 -9.14 7.28 -22.73
CA GLY A 503 -8.93 6.35 -21.63
C GLY A 503 -7.59 6.49 -20.90
N ASP A 504 -6.89 7.62 -21.08
CA ASP A 504 -5.65 7.90 -20.34
C ASP A 504 -5.94 8.31 -18.91
N ILE A 505 -4.99 7.99 -18.03
CA ILE A 505 -5.02 8.49 -16.65
C ILE A 505 -4.90 10.02 -16.71
N PRO A 506 -5.81 10.78 -16.08
CA PRO A 506 -5.78 12.24 -16.14
C PRO A 506 -4.48 12.80 -15.56
N PRO A 507 -4.04 13.99 -16.01
CA PRO A 507 -2.90 14.65 -15.42
C PRO A 507 -3.17 14.96 -13.94
N LEU A 508 -2.22 14.60 -13.08
CA LEU A 508 -2.29 14.88 -11.64
C LEU A 508 -1.53 16.18 -11.39
N ASN A 509 -2.18 17.31 -11.62
CA ASN A 509 -1.56 18.63 -11.53
C ASN A 509 -1.66 19.20 -10.11
N PRO A 510 -0.57 19.75 -9.55
CA PRO A 510 -0.61 20.43 -8.26
C PRO A 510 -1.24 21.83 -8.37
N VAL A 511 -1.61 22.38 -7.22
CA VAL A 511 -1.69 23.84 -7.04
C VAL A 511 -0.39 24.33 -6.42
N SER A 512 0.15 25.43 -6.93
CA SER A 512 1.37 26.05 -6.40
C SER A 512 1.01 27.12 -5.38
N ILE A 513 1.51 26.98 -4.15
CA ILE A 513 1.22 27.87 -3.02
C ILE A 513 2.54 28.35 -2.41
N ALA A 514 2.58 29.58 -1.87
CA ALA A 514 3.77 30.07 -1.18
C ALA A 514 4.09 29.21 0.06
N SER A 515 5.34 28.77 0.20
CA SER A 515 5.77 27.77 1.20
C SER A 515 5.55 28.21 2.64
N ASN A 516 5.50 29.52 2.90
CA ASN A 516 5.25 30.10 4.22
C ASN A 516 3.76 30.23 4.59
N SER A 517 2.84 30.03 3.64
CA SER A 517 1.40 30.02 3.94
C SER A 517 1.04 28.78 4.77
N PRO A 518 0.08 28.82 5.68
CA PRO A 518 -0.44 27.60 6.29
C PRO A 518 -1.03 26.65 5.25
N ILE A 519 -1.00 25.34 5.51
CA ILE A 519 -1.67 24.32 4.68
C ILE A 519 -3.01 24.01 5.32
N THR A 520 -4.11 24.14 4.59
CA THR A 520 -5.44 23.81 5.11
C THR A 520 -5.83 22.40 4.69
N ILE A 521 -6.19 21.54 5.65
CA ILE A 521 -6.66 20.17 5.40
C ILE A 521 -8.13 20.06 5.84
N ALA A 522 -9.03 20.00 4.86
CA ALA A 522 -10.47 19.90 5.09
C ALA A 522 -10.84 18.61 5.86
N PRO A 523 -11.98 18.60 6.58
CA PRO A 523 -12.51 17.37 7.20
C PRO A 523 -12.61 16.23 6.19
N LEU A 524 -12.26 15.01 6.60
CA LEU A 524 -12.27 13.80 5.75
C LEU A 524 -11.64 14.07 4.36
N SER A 525 -10.41 14.55 4.36
CA SER A 525 -9.61 14.77 3.15
C SER A 525 -8.17 14.30 3.32
N ILE A 526 -7.47 14.19 2.20
CA ILE A 526 -6.09 13.74 2.13
C ILE A 526 -5.30 14.74 1.28
N ALA A 527 -4.09 15.12 1.67
CA ALA A 527 -3.24 15.97 0.87
C ALA A 527 -1.84 15.37 0.73
N PHE A 528 -1.29 15.40 -0.49
CA PHE A 528 0.16 15.31 -0.69
C PHE A 528 0.70 16.72 -0.85
N VAL A 529 1.81 17.02 -0.17
CA VAL A 529 2.44 18.34 -0.20
C VAL A 529 3.93 18.19 -0.48
N VAL A 530 4.43 18.84 -1.52
CA VAL A 530 5.84 18.77 -1.91
C VAL A 530 6.50 20.12 -1.65
N PHE A 531 7.63 20.09 -0.95
CA PHE A 531 8.47 21.26 -0.71
C PHE A 531 9.81 21.08 -1.45
N PRO A 532 9.95 21.61 -2.68
CA PRO A 532 11.13 21.41 -3.50
C PRO A 532 12.43 21.99 -2.93
N LYS A 533 12.33 23.06 -2.13
CA LYS A 533 13.46 23.77 -1.53
C LYS A 533 13.62 23.50 -0.03
N PHE A 534 13.00 22.43 0.49
CA PHE A 534 13.12 22.07 1.90
C PHE A 534 14.51 21.53 2.22
N GLU A 535 15.15 22.10 3.23
CA GLU A 535 16.46 21.64 3.69
C GLU A 535 16.36 20.32 4.46
N ALA A 536 16.71 19.20 3.82
CA ALA A 536 16.82 17.91 4.49
C ALA A 536 18.10 17.21 4.04
N ARG A 537 19.11 17.17 4.90
CA ARG A 537 20.42 16.53 4.63
C ARG A 537 20.29 15.05 4.23
N ALA A 538 19.27 14.37 4.72
CA ALA A 538 18.98 12.98 4.36
C ALA A 538 18.51 12.80 2.89
N CYS A 539 18.13 13.89 2.21
CA CYS A 539 17.46 13.88 0.91
C CYS A 539 18.28 14.51 -0.22
N VAL A 540 19.59 14.69 -0.01
CA VAL A 540 20.54 15.22 -0.99
C VAL A 540 21.54 14.18 -1.45
#